data_AF-A0A2G6T9T6-F1
#
_entry.id   AF-A0A2G6T9T6-F1
#
_cell.length_a   1.000
_cell.length_b   1.000
_cell.length_c   1.000
_cell.angle_alpha   90.00
_cell.angle_beta   90.00
_cell.angle_gamma   90.00
#
_symmetry.space_group_name_H-M   'P 1'
#
loop_
_entity.id
_entity.type
_entity.pdbx_description
1 polymer ?
#
loop_
_entity_poly.entity_id
_entity_poly.type
_entity_poly.pdbx_seq_one_letter_code
_entity_poly.pdbx_strand_id
1 'polypeptide(L)' 'MQKVLVVNVNSELKEALRDNNHTLEFEPTELNQHLADGWKIYKTDIVQPSQSLFSFSIVYVLQK' A
#
# COMPACT_ATOMS: atom_id res chain seq x y z
N MET A 1 -1.94 9.31 -19.92
CA MET A 1 -1.43 10.16 -18.82
C MET A 1 -0.98 9.30 -17.63
N GLN A 2 -0.02 9.78 -16.83
CA GLN A 2 0.55 9.06 -15.69
C GLN A 2 0.10 9.68 -14.38
N LYS A 3 -0.23 8.84 -13.39
CA LYS A 3 -0.57 9.25 -12.02
C LYS A 3 0.24 8.42 -11.02
N VAL A 4 0.61 9.00 -9.89
CA VAL A 4 1.28 8.32 -8.78
C VAL A 4 0.36 8.36 -7.57
N LEU A 5 0.08 7.19 -6.99
CA LEU A 5 -0.69 7.04 -5.76
C LEU A 5 0.22 6.46 -4.67
N VAL A 6 0.18 7.03 -3.47
CA VAL A 6 0.95 6.55 -2.32
C VAL A 6 -0.01 6.11 -1.23
N VAL A 7 0.03 4.82 -0.89
CA VAL A 7 -0.75 4.23 0.20
C VAL A 7 0.17 4.04 1.39
N ASN A 8 -0.08 4.79 2.46
CA ASN A 8 0.68 4.66 3.70
C ASN A 8 0.02 3.63 4.59
N VAL A 9 0.75 2.55 4.87
CA VAL A 9 0.32 1.48 5.76
C VAL A 9 1.08 1.66 7.06
N ASN A 10 0.36 1.92 8.14
CA ASN A 10 0.90 1.96 9.49
C ASN A 10 0.00 1.13 10.39
N SER A 11 0.57 0.15 11.08
CA SER A 11 -0.16 -0.64 12.06
C SER A 11 0.27 -0.26 13.47
N GLU A 12 -0.71 0.07 14.30
CA GLU A 12 -0.54 0.20 15.76
C GLU A 12 -0.46 -1.17 16.44
N LEU A 13 -0.84 -2.25 15.76
CA LEU A 13 -0.84 -3.63 16.25
C LEU A 13 0.55 -4.30 16.13
N LYS A 14 1.62 -3.51 16.22
CA LYS A 14 3.02 -3.97 16.01
C LYS A 14 3.37 -5.20 16.83
N GLU A 15 2.91 -5.24 18.09
CA GLU A 15 3.19 -6.36 19.00
C GLU A 15 2.42 -7.63 18.61
N ALA A 16 1.13 -7.50 18.27
CA ALA A 16 0.29 -8.63 17.86
C ALA A 16 0.70 -9.22 16.49
N LEU A 17 1.25 -8.39 15.61
CA LEU A 17 1.80 -8.80 14.30
C LEU A 17 3.19 -9.43 14.42
N ARG A 18 3.99 -9.05 15.44
CA ARG A 18 5.35 -9.59 15.64
C ARG A 18 5.36 -11.09 15.94
N ASP A 19 4.33 -11.57 16.61
CA ASP A 19 4.20 -12.96 17.02
C ASP A 19 3.64 -13.87 15.90
N ASN A 20 3.55 -13.37 14.65
CA ASN A 20 3.01 -14.07 13.46
C ASN A 20 1.60 -14.65 13.62
N ASN A 21 0.87 -14.29 14.68
CA ASN A 21 -0.49 -14.75 14.94
C ASN A 21 -1.56 -13.90 14.24
N HIS A 22 -1.17 -12.81 13.58
CA HIS A 22 -2.10 -11.88 12.92
C HIS A 22 -1.55 -11.44 11.56
N THR A 23 -2.45 -11.29 10.60
CA THR A 23 -2.16 -10.75 9.25
C THR A 23 -2.68 -9.32 9.16
N LEU A 24 -1.90 -8.42 8.55
CA LEU A 24 -2.35 -7.07 8.25
C LEU A 24 -3.01 -7.05 6.87
N GLU A 25 -4.32 -6.81 6.84
CA GLU A 25 -5.08 -6.62 5.60
C GLU A 25 -5.57 -5.16 5.52
N PHE A 26 -5.52 -4.58 4.33
CA PHE A 26 -6.04 -3.24 4.06
C PHE A 26 -6.57 -3.17 2.63
N GLU A 27 -7.62 -2.37 2.43
CA GLU A 27 -8.22 -2.13 1.13
C GLU A 27 -7.96 -0.67 0.71
N PRO A 28 -7.14 -0.42 -0.34
CA PRO A 28 -6.86 0.94 -0.79
C PRO A 28 -8.02 1.50 -1.63
N THR A 29 -8.97 2.16 -0.97
CA THR A 29 -10.19 2.70 -1.60
C THR A 29 -9.92 3.56 -2.84
N GLU A 30 -8.94 4.46 -2.78
CA GLU A 30 -8.59 5.36 -3.90
C GLU A 30 -7.97 4.59 -5.09
N LEU A 31 -7.16 3.57 -4.83
CA LEU A 31 -6.63 2.70 -5.87
C LEU A 31 -7.78 1.97 -6.56
N ASN A 32 -8.70 1.39 -5.77
CA ASN A 32 -9.85 0.65 -6.29
C ASN A 32 -10.75 1.53 -7.16
N GLN A 33 -10.97 2.79 -6.76
CA GLN A 33 -11.72 3.75 -7.58
C GLN A 33 -11.02 4.01 -8.92
N HIS A 34 -9.71 4.26 -8.93
CA HIS A 34 -8.98 4.48 -10.18
C HIS A 34 -8.96 3.25 -11.09
N LEU A 35 -8.87 2.05 -10.53
CA LEU A 35 -9.00 0.80 -11.29
C LEU A 35 -10.39 0.68 -11.93
N ALA A 36 -11.46 1.00 -11.19
CA ALA A 36 -12.83 1.03 -11.71
C ALA A 36 -13.02 2.10 -12.81
N ASP A 37 -12.33 3.24 -12.70
CA ASP A 37 -12.31 4.29 -13.71
C ASP A 37 -11.49 3.91 -14.97
N GLY A 38 -10.91 2.70 -15.01
CA GLY A 38 -10.16 2.16 -16.14
C GLY A 38 -8.68 2.53 -16.19
N TRP A 39 -8.10 3.01 -15.08
CA TRP A 39 -6.64 3.13 -14.96
C TRP A 39 -6.01 1.76 -14.78
N LYS A 40 -4.76 1.60 -15.23
CA LYS A 40 -4.00 0.36 -15.06
C LYS A 40 -2.78 0.60 -14.19
N ILE A 41 -2.47 -0.35 -13.31
CA ILE A 41 -1.21 -0.36 -12.57
C ILE A 41 -0.10 -0.72 -13.55
N TYR A 42 0.85 0.20 -13.72
CA TYR A 42 2.03 0.02 -14.55
C TYR A 42 3.23 -0.43 -13.71
N LYS A 43 3.38 0.12 -12.50
CA LYS A 43 4.45 -0.22 -11.57
C LYS A 43 3.95 -0.15 -10.14
N THR A 44 4.48 -1.01 -9.29
CA THR A 44 4.30 -0.98 -7.84
C THR A 44 5.67 -1.02 -7.17
N ASP A 45 5.91 -0.14 -6.22
CA ASP A 45 7.10 -0.14 -5.37
C ASP A 45 6.68 -0.12 -3.89
N ILE A 46 7.46 -0.75 -3.02
CA ILE A 46 7.27 -0.68 -1.57
C ILE A 46 8.43 0.12 -0.99
N VAL A 47 8.09 1.20 -0.28
CA VAL A 47 9.05 2.08 0.40
C VAL A 47 8.89 1.89 1.89
N GLN A 48 9.91 1.34 2.53
CA GLN A 48 9.92 1.12 3.96
C GLN A 48 10.99 2.03 4.59
N PRO A 49 10.63 2.98 5.47
CA PRO A 49 11.63 3.65 6.28
C PRO A 49 12.35 2.59 7.12
N SER A 50 13.67 2.55 7.02
CA SER A 50 14.50 1.49 7.59
C SER A 50 14.12 1.23 9.07
N GLN A 51 13.83 -0.03 9.38
CA GLN A 51 13.55 -0.62 10.70
C GLN A 51 12.09 -0.83 11.15
N SER A 52 11.06 -0.48 10.38
CA SER A 52 9.67 -0.77 10.78
C SER A 52 8.98 -1.79 9.86
N LEU A 53 8.93 -3.07 10.24
CA LEU A 53 8.13 -4.10 9.55
C LEU A 53 6.63 -3.76 9.45
N PHE A 54 6.17 -2.81 10.26
CA PHE A 54 4.75 -2.46 10.42
C PHE A 54 4.41 -1.05 9.93
N SER A 55 5.38 -0.36 9.31
CA SER A 55 5.14 0.92 8.66
C SER A 55 5.87 0.97 7.33
N PHE A 56 5.10 1.00 6.25
CA PHE A 56 5.61 1.05 4.90
C PHE A 56 4.61 1.81 4.02
N SER A 57 5.11 2.36 2.93
CA SER A 57 4.29 2.96 1.88
C SER A 57 4.32 2.06 0.66
N ILE A 58 3.17 1.86 0.02
CA ILE A 58 3.11 1.29 -1.32
C ILE A 58 2.88 2.41 -2.32
N VAL A 59 3.74 2.51 -3.31
CA VAL A 59 3.65 3.46 -4.41
C VAL A 59 3.12 2.74 -5.64
N TYR A 60 1.97 3.17 -6.14
CA TYR A 60 1.38 2.69 -7.38
C TYR A 60 1.55 3.75 -8.46
N VAL A 61 2.17 3.37 -9.58
CA VAL A 61 2.20 4.17 -10.80
C VAL A 61 1.08 3.68 -11.70
N LEU A 62 0.10 4.55 -11.93
CA LEU A 62 -1.06 4.29 -12.75
C LEU A 62 -0.91 4.96 -14.13
N GLN A 63 -1.43 4.31 -15.16
CA GLN A 63 -1.44 4.83 -16.52
C GLN A 63 -2.84 4.79 -17.15
N LYS A 64 -3.22 5.91 -17.76
CA LYS A 64 -4.37 6.13 -18.65
C LYS A 64 -4.18 7.47 -19.33
#